data_AF-A0A7Y3LCF4-F1
#
_entry.id   AF-A0A7Y3LCF4-F1
#
_cell.length_a   1.000
_cell.length_b   1.000
_cell.length_c   1.000
_cell.angle_alpha   90.00
_cell.angle_beta   90.00
_cell.angle_gamma   90.00
#
_symmetry.space_group_name_H-M   'P 1'
#
loop_
_entity.id
_entity.type
_entity.pdbx_description
1 polymer ?
#
loop_
_entity_poly.entity_id
_entity_poly.type
_entity_poly.pdbx_seq_one_letter_code
_entity_poly.pdbx_strand_id
1 'polypeptide(L)'
;MKGVLRLNRAKIVGLFFAVPLSGLLLTSCGASAGKNAASACALVNKSIHLYESSVQATGTTGPRLQGQALELLRQALPFAAIAAGSNGQYQALQITLSESSRVPERLLIVALKAQCAAGANQLNEFVPPSSTLP
;
A
#
# COMPACT_ATOMS: atom_id res chain seq x y z
N MET A 1 58.28 -24.14 -49.47
CA MET A 1 58.15 -24.12 -47.99
C MET A 1 56.87 -23.34 -47.66
N LYS A 2 55.70 -24.00 -47.57
CA LYS A 2 54.89 -24.25 -46.34
C LYS A 2 54.88 -23.02 -45.40
N GLY A 3 53.84 -22.19 -45.38
CA GLY A 3 52.59 -22.34 -44.59
C GLY A 3 52.75 -21.57 -43.26
N VAL A 4 51.81 -20.83 -42.67
CA VAL A 4 50.34 -20.82 -42.69
C VAL A 4 49.89 -19.44 -42.15
N LEU A 5 49.07 -18.68 -42.89
CA LEU A 5 48.31 -17.54 -42.37
C LEU A 5 47.06 -18.08 -41.64
N ARG A 6 46.89 -17.77 -40.36
CA ARG A 6 45.67 -18.14 -39.62
C ARG A 6 44.53 -17.18 -39.95
N LEU A 7 43.60 -17.68 -40.76
CA LEU A 7 42.29 -17.08 -41.02
C LEU A 7 41.33 -17.54 -39.91
N ASN A 8 40.97 -16.65 -38.98
CA ASN A 8 39.90 -16.96 -38.01
C ASN A 8 38.57 -16.36 -38.45
N ARG A 9 37.57 -17.22 -38.37
CA ARG A 9 36.28 -17.18 -39.05
C ARG A 9 35.34 -16.09 -38.55
N ALA A 10 34.63 -15.53 -39.52
CA ALA A 10 33.48 -14.65 -39.39
C ALA A 10 32.41 -15.16 -38.42
N LYS A 11 31.83 -14.23 -37.66
CA LYS A 11 30.37 -14.11 -37.48
C LYS A 11 29.98 -12.64 -37.40
N ILE A 12 29.56 -12.09 -38.52
CA ILE A 12 28.71 -10.90 -38.61
C ILE A 12 27.28 -11.40 -38.44
N VAL A 13 26.55 -11.04 -37.36
CA VAL A 13 25.06 -11.02 -37.33
C VAL A 13 24.59 -10.04 -36.24
N GLY A 14 23.82 -9.01 -36.64
CA GLY A 14 22.83 -8.19 -35.90
C GLY A 14 23.34 -7.38 -34.69
N LEU A 15 23.44 -6.05 -34.67
CA LEU A 15 22.41 -5.01 -34.89
C LEU A 15 21.04 -5.32 -34.24
N PHE A 16 20.62 -4.39 -33.37
CA PHE A 16 19.40 -4.33 -32.54
C PHE A 16 19.42 -5.08 -31.20
N PHE A 17 19.76 -4.39 -30.12
CA PHE A 17 18.87 -4.28 -28.94
C PHE A 17 19.22 -3.01 -28.15
N ALA A 18 18.49 -1.95 -28.44
CA ALA A 18 18.47 -0.71 -27.68
C ALA A 18 17.35 -0.82 -26.61
N VAL A 19 17.72 -0.57 -25.33
CA VAL A 19 16.87 -0.01 -24.25
C VAL A 19 15.83 -0.96 -23.58
N PRO A 20 15.52 -0.86 -22.25
CA PRO A 20 16.25 -0.25 -21.12
C PRO A 20 16.48 -1.22 -19.93
N LEU A 21 17.64 -1.08 -19.28
CA LEU A 21 17.91 -1.58 -17.93
C LEU A 21 17.30 -0.61 -16.88
N SER A 22 15.98 -0.42 -16.87
CA SER A 22 15.31 0.59 -16.00
C SER A 22 14.17 0.04 -15.11
N GLY A 23 13.95 -1.29 -15.07
CA GLY A 23 12.82 -1.88 -14.34
C GLY A 23 12.99 -2.02 -12.81
N LEU A 24 14.19 -1.84 -12.26
CA LEU A 24 14.49 -2.19 -10.86
C LEU A 24 14.17 -1.11 -9.82
N LEU A 25 13.73 0.08 -10.23
CA LEU A 25 13.45 1.20 -9.30
C LEU A 25 11.99 1.26 -8.81
N LEU A 26 11.07 0.57 -9.49
CA LEU A 26 9.62 0.61 -9.18
C LEU A 26 9.22 -0.25 -7.97
N THR A 27 10.06 -1.21 -7.55
CA THR A 27 9.73 -2.11 -6.43
C THR A 27 9.83 -1.44 -5.06
N SER A 28 10.53 -0.31 -4.94
CA SER A 28 10.73 0.39 -3.66
C SER A 28 9.52 1.22 -3.21
N CYS A 29 8.73 1.79 -4.15
CA CYS A 29 7.51 2.52 -3.83
C CYS A 29 6.38 1.59 -3.34
N GLY A 30 6.30 0.36 -3.87
CA GLY A 30 5.30 -0.62 -3.43
C GLY A 30 5.51 -1.07 -1.97
N ALA A 31 6.76 -1.30 -1.56
CA ALA A 31 7.09 -1.72 -0.21
C ALA A 31 6.80 -0.65 0.85
N SER A 32 7.02 0.63 0.51
CA SER A 32 6.67 1.74 1.42
C SER A 32 5.16 1.96 1.50
N ALA A 33 4.42 1.73 0.40
CA ALA A 33 2.96 1.83 0.39
C ALA A 33 2.31 0.85 1.38
N GLY A 34 2.71 -0.43 1.34
CA GLY A 34 2.15 -1.45 2.22
C GLY A 34 2.42 -1.19 3.71
N LYS A 35 3.63 -0.73 4.06
CA LYS A 35 3.97 -0.37 5.45
C LYS A 35 3.10 0.78 5.98
N ASN A 36 2.96 1.84 5.18
CA ASN A 36 2.14 2.99 5.57
C ASN A 36 0.65 2.62 5.63
N ALA A 37 0.15 1.80 4.71
CA ALA A 37 -1.21 1.28 4.77
C ALA A 37 -1.46 0.45 6.03
N ALA A 38 -0.51 -0.41 6.41
CA ALA A 38 -0.59 -1.18 7.66
C ALA A 38 -0.63 -0.27 8.90
N SER A 39 0.20 0.77 8.94
CA SER A 39 0.18 1.76 10.02
C SER A 39 -1.14 2.53 10.09
N ALA A 40 -1.68 2.97 8.95
CA ALA A 40 -2.99 3.62 8.88
C ALA A 40 -4.09 2.68 9.42
N CYS A 41 -4.10 1.43 8.95
CA CYS A 41 -5.12 0.45 9.36
C CYS A 41 -5.02 0.04 10.83
N ALA A 42 -3.82 0.02 11.41
CA ALA A 42 -3.66 -0.20 12.85
C ALA A 42 -4.33 0.92 13.68
N LEU A 43 -4.21 2.18 13.25
CA LEU A 43 -4.88 3.32 13.89
C LEU A 43 -6.39 3.28 13.69
N VAL A 44 -6.85 2.96 12.48
CA VAL A 44 -8.27 2.75 12.16
C VAL A 44 -8.89 1.67 13.06
N ASN A 45 -8.25 0.51 13.20
CA ASN A 45 -8.78 -0.55 14.05
C ASN A 45 -8.88 -0.12 15.53
N LYS A 46 -7.90 0.64 16.03
CA LYS A 46 -7.96 1.22 17.37
C LYS A 46 -9.09 2.25 17.51
N SER A 47 -9.30 3.11 16.51
CA SER A 47 -10.39 4.09 16.52
C SER A 47 -11.75 3.41 16.61
N ILE A 48 -11.98 2.38 15.78
CA ILE A 48 -13.20 1.59 15.76
C ILE A 48 -13.45 0.94 17.13
N HIS A 49 -12.42 0.36 17.75
CA HIS A 49 -12.55 -0.24 19.08
C HIS A 49 -12.95 0.80 20.16
N LEU A 50 -12.36 2.00 20.13
CA LEU A 50 -12.75 3.08 21.05
C LEU A 50 -14.15 3.60 20.75
N TYR A 51 -14.53 3.72 19.49
CA TYR A 51 -15.89 4.08 19.10
C TYR A 51 -16.90 3.05 19.61
N GLU A 52 -16.68 1.75 19.39
CA GLU A 52 -17.54 0.67 19.87
C GLU A 52 -17.64 0.68 21.41
N SER A 53 -16.53 0.90 22.09
CA SER A 53 -16.50 1.08 23.56
C SER A 53 -17.28 2.32 24.01
N SER A 54 -17.24 3.40 23.23
CA SER A 54 -17.95 4.65 23.53
C SER A 54 -19.46 4.49 23.50
N VAL A 55 -19.97 3.62 22.62
CA VAL A 55 -21.41 3.37 22.46
C VAL A 55 -21.99 2.69 23.71
N GLN A 56 -21.18 1.88 24.40
CA GLN A 56 -21.58 1.19 25.63
C GLN A 56 -21.26 1.98 26.91
N ALA A 57 -20.51 3.08 26.79
CA ALA A 57 -20.07 3.86 27.93
C ALA A 57 -21.15 4.84 28.43
N THR A 58 -21.22 5.02 29.74
CA THR A 58 -22.16 5.95 30.38
C THR A 58 -21.46 7.24 30.83
N GLY A 59 -22.26 8.29 31.05
CA GLY A 59 -21.76 9.59 31.51
C GLY A 59 -20.79 10.24 30.53
N THR A 60 -19.72 10.84 31.06
CA THR A 60 -18.72 11.58 30.27
C THR A 60 -17.73 10.69 29.52
N THR A 61 -17.73 9.37 29.80
CA THR A 61 -16.79 8.43 29.19
C THR A 61 -17.06 8.23 27.70
N GLY A 62 -18.32 8.17 27.27
CA GLY A 62 -18.69 8.01 25.85
C GLY A 62 -18.11 9.12 24.97
N PRO A 63 -18.43 10.40 25.22
CA PRO A 63 -17.89 11.52 24.46
C PRO A 63 -16.35 11.58 24.46
N ARG A 64 -15.71 11.24 25.59
CA ARG A 64 -14.24 11.18 25.68
C ARG A 64 -13.66 10.12 24.74
N LEU A 65 -14.24 8.91 24.73
CA LEU A 65 -13.80 7.83 23.85
C LEU A 65 -14.04 8.15 22.37
N GLN A 66 -15.16 8.80 22.03
CA GLN A 66 -15.41 9.28 20.65
C GLN A 66 -14.38 10.31 20.21
N GLY A 67 -14.01 11.25 21.08
CA GLY A 67 -12.95 12.22 20.78
C GLY A 67 -11.60 11.55 20.51
N GLN A 68 -11.25 10.52 21.29
CA GLN A 68 -10.02 9.75 21.08
C GLN A 68 -10.06 8.92 19.79
N ALA A 69 -11.22 8.33 19.47
CA ALA A 69 -11.43 7.58 18.23
C ALA A 69 -11.23 8.48 16.99
N LEU A 70 -11.85 9.67 16.99
CA LEU A 70 -11.70 10.64 15.92
C LEU A 70 -10.24 11.09 15.75
N GLU A 71 -9.53 11.33 16.85
CA GLU A 71 -8.13 11.73 16.81
C GLU A 71 -7.24 10.64 16.16
N LEU A 72 -7.49 9.37 16.45
CA LEU A 72 -6.80 8.26 15.78
C LEU A 72 -7.05 8.21 14.27
N LEU A 73 -8.27 8.51 13.81
CA LEU A 73 -8.57 8.60 12.37
C LEU A 73 -7.77 9.74 11.71
N ARG A 74 -7.63 10.89 12.39
CA ARG A 74 -6.83 12.02 11.90
C ARG A 74 -5.34 11.67 11.83
N GLN A 75 -4.83 10.94 12.82
CA GLN A 75 -3.45 10.44 12.82
C GLN A 75 -3.20 9.38 11.74
N ALA A 76 -4.24 8.62 11.34
CA ALA A 76 -4.13 7.63 10.27
C ALA A 76 -4.01 8.27 8.86
N LEU A 77 -4.60 9.46 8.67
CA LEU A 77 -4.66 10.15 7.38
C LEU A 77 -3.29 10.34 6.70
N PRO A 78 -2.23 10.87 7.34
CA PRO A 78 -0.93 11.04 6.67
C PRO A 78 -0.33 9.71 6.18
N PHE A 79 -0.49 8.62 6.94
CA PHE A 79 -0.02 7.30 6.51
C PHE A 79 -0.81 6.81 5.28
N ALA A 80 -2.14 6.97 5.30
CA ALA A 80 -2.96 6.62 4.14
C ALA A 80 -2.64 7.48 2.91
N ALA A 81 -2.33 8.77 3.09
CA ALA A 81 -1.92 9.66 2.00
C ALA A 81 -0.58 9.25 1.38
N ILE A 82 0.42 8.87 2.19
CA ILE A 82 1.69 8.33 1.70
C ILE A 82 1.45 7.01 0.96
N ALA A 83 0.62 6.13 1.52
CA ALA A 83 0.28 4.86 0.90
C ALA A 83 -0.41 5.06 -0.46
N ALA A 84 -1.38 5.98 -0.54
CA ALA A 84 -2.10 6.32 -1.77
C ALA A 84 -1.20 6.95 -2.83
N GLY A 85 -0.29 7.85 -2.41
CA GLY A 85 0.69 8.47 -3.31
C GLY A 85 1.67 7.47 -3.91
N SER A 86 2.02 6.41 -3.17
CA SER A 86 2.89 5.34 -3.64
C SER A 86 2.14 4.23 -4.38
N ASN A 87 0.86 4.02 -4.08
CA ASN A 87 0.02 3.01 -4.70
C ASN A 87 -1.47 3.41 -4.66
N GLY A 88 -2.06 3.63 -5.84
CA GLY A 88 -3.43 4.12 -6.00
C GLY A 88 -4.52 3.23 -5.40
N GLN A 89 -4.27 1.94 -5.15
CA GLN A 89 -5.27 1.11 -4.46
C GLN A 89 -5.55 1.52 -3.01
N TYR A 90 -4.71 2.34 -2.37
CA TYR A 90 -4.99 2.93 -1.05
C TYR A 90 -5.73 4.28 -1.10
N GLN A 91 -6.10 4.76 -2.29
CA GLN A 91 -6.73 6.08 -2.45
C GLN A 91 -8.14 6.14 -1.83
N ALA A 92 -8.90 5.04 -1.86
CA ALA A 92 -10.19 4.95 -1.17
C ALA A 92 -10.04 5.11 0.36
N LEU A 93 -8.98 4.53 0.95
CA LEU A 93 -8.68 4.67 2.37
C LEU A 93 -8.36 6.12 2.73
N GLN A 94 -7.50 6.77 1.94
CA GLN A 94 -7.17 8.18 2.13
C GLN A 94 -8.43 9.07 2.08
N ILE A 95 -9.27 8.90 1.06
CA ILE A 95 -10.49 9.70 0.87
C ILE A 95 -11.45 9.49 2.06
N THR A 96 -11.66 8.25 2.47
CA THR A 96 -12.57 7.96 3.60
C THR A 96 -12.05 8.58 4.90
N LEU A 97 -10.73 8.56 5.11
CA LEU A 97 -10.11 9.22 6.27
C LEU A 97 -10.17 10.74 6.20
N SER A 98 -10.07 11.37 5.02
CA SER A 98 -10.20 12.83 4.91
C SER A 98 -11.61 13.32 5.27
N GLU A 99 -12.62 12.47 5.07
CA GLU A 99 -14.00 12.76 5.45
C GLU A 99 -14.26 12.67 6.97
N SER A 100 -13.34 12.13 7.77
CA SER A 100 -13.49 12.00 9.24
C SER A 100 -13.76 13.33 9.95
N SER A 101 -13.35 14.46 9.36
CA SER A 101 -13.58 15.79 9.91
C SER A 101 -14.98 16.35 9.65
N ARG A 102 -15.74 15.74 8.73
CA ARG A 102 -17.03 16.24 8.22
C ARG A 102 -18.15 15.25 8.43
N VAL A 103 -17.84 13.96 8.31
CA VAL A 103 -18.81 12.87 8.35
C VAL A 103 -18.72 12.18 9.71
N PRO A 104 -19.86 11.94 10.39
CA PRO A 104 -19.88 11.19 11.64
C PRO A 104 -19.21 9.82 11.50
N GLU A 105 -18.32 9.48 12.43
CA GLU A 105 -17.50 8.26 12.40
C GLU A 105 -18.32 6.98 12.16
N ARG A 106 -19.52 6.89 12.75
CA ARG A 106 -20.44 5.75 12.56
C ARG A 106 -20.72 5.39 11.10
N LEU A 107 -20.73 6.38 10.20
CA LEU A 107 -21.01 6.19 8.78
C LEU A 107 -19.76 5.76 8.00
N LEU A 108 -18.58 6.01 8.55
CA LEU A 108 -17.29 5.68 7.94
C LEU A 108 -16.81 4.28 8.33
N ILE A 109 -17.19 3.77 9.52
CA ILE A 109 -16.68 2.51 10.09
C ILE A 109 -16.78 1.33 9.10
N VAL A 110 -17.91 1.17 8.40
CA VAL A 110 -18.10 0.03 7.48
C VAL A 110 -17.12 0.11 6.32
N ALA A 111 -16.95 1.28 5.72
CA ALA A 111 -16.01 1.50 4.63
C ALA A 111 -14.56 1.30 5.09
N LEU A 112 -14.21 1.86 6.25
CA LEU A 112 -12.89 1.74 6.86
C LEU A 112 -12.53 0.27 7.16
N LYS A 113 -13.46 -0.52 7.72
CA LYS A 113 -13.27 -1.97 7.94
C LYS A 113 -13.00 -2.70 6.62
N ALA A 114 -13.80 -2.44 5.58
CA ALA A 114 -13.65 -3.10 4.29
C ALA A 114 -12.31 -2.76 3.61
N GLN A 115 -11.93 -1.48 3.61
CA GLN A 115 -10.68 -1.00 3.00
C GLN A 115 -9.44 -1.55 3.73
N CYS A 116 -9.49 -1.66 5.05
CA CYS A 116 -8.39 -2.24 5.83
C CYS A 116 -8.33 -3.77 5.78
N ALA A 117 -9.44 -4.47 5.57
CA ALA A 117 -9.43 -5.91 5.31
C ALA A 117 -8.80 -6.24 3.94
N ALA A 118 -9.12 -5.45 2.91
CA ALA A 118 -8.55 -5.62 1.57
C ALA A 118 -7.03 -5.39 1.53
N GLY A 119 -6.53 -4.39 2.27
CA GLY A 119 -5.09 -4.12 2.39
C GLY A 119 -4.31 -5.21 3.14
N ALA A 120 -4.92 -5.87 4.13
CA ALA A 120 -4.28 -6.94 4.89
C ALA A 120 -4.03 -8.22 4.07
N ASN A 121 -4.97 -8.58 3.18
CA ASN A 121 -4.82 -9.76 2.33
C ASN A 121 -3.67 -9.64 1.32
N GLN A 122 -3.31 -8.44 0.88
CA GLN A 122 -2.25 -8.24 -0.11
C GLN A 122 -0.83 -8.15 0.48
N LEU A 123 -0.68 -8.01 1.80
CA LEU A 123 0.62 -8.21 2.45
C LEU A 123 1.08 -9.68 2.38
N ASN A 124 0.13 -10.61 2.26
CA ASN A 124 0.41 -12.03 2.09
C ASN A 124 0.60 -12.45 0.62
N GLU A 125 0.14 -11.65 -0.34
CA GLU A 125 0.14 -11.98 -1.78
C GLU A 125 1.32 -11.39 -2.55
N PHE A 126 2.44 -11.07 -1.87
CA PHE A 126 3.70 -10.73 -2.56
C PHE A 126 4.45 -12.02 -2.95
N VAL A 127 3.78 -12.95 -3.64
CA VAL A 127 4.42 -14.07 -4.31
C VAL A 127 4.80 -13.57 -5.71
N PRO A 128 6.09 -13.52 -6.09
CA PRO A 128 6.46 -13.17 -7.46
C PRO A 128 5.82 -14.20 -8.41
N PRO A 129 5.25 -13.78 -9.56
CA PRO A 129 4.75 -14.73 -10.53
C PRO A 129 5.91 -15.65 -10.96
N SER A 130 5.77 -16.94 -10.67
CA SER A 130 6.67 -17.95 -11.19
C SER A 130 6.37 -18.10 -12.67
N SER A 131 7.10 -17.36 -13.50
CA SER A 131 7.06 -17.53 -14.95
C SER A 131 7.74 -18.85 -15.31
N THR A 132 7.00 -19.96 -15.21
CA THR A 132 7.39 -21.22 -15.84
C THR A 132 7.16 -21.05 -17.34
N LEU A 133 8.22 -20.77 -18.11
CA LEU A 133 8.18 -20.88 -19.56
C LEU A 133 8.28 -22.36 -19.97
N PRO A 134 7.51 -22.82 -20.99
CA PRO A 134 7.75 -24.10 -21.66
C PRO A 134 9.01 -24.09 -22.52
#